data_AF-A0A371HML3-F1
#
_entry.id   AF-A0A371HML3-F1
#
_cell.length_a   1.000
_cell.length_b   1.000
_cell.length_c   1.000
_cell.angle_alpha   90.00
_cell.angle_beta   90.00
_cell.angle_gamma   90.00
#
_symmetry.space_group_name_H-M   'P 1'
#
loop_
_entity.id
_entity.type
_entity.pdbx_description
1 polymer ?
#
loop_
_entity_poly.entity_id
_entity_poly.type
_entity_poly.pdbx_seq_one_letter_code
_entity_poly.pdbx_strand_id
1 'polypeptide(L)'
;MKLAASFEKFTLLHALREQNEKVNLLSKLASTQKGGNNRSDTILEDIEAAKRLKWEVSKYTLVGENLYRRGCYFLLLKCLEIEEAEYVMQEVHEGVCGSHIGGRTLASKISRANYYLPTLKSDCSQYVKTCNTCQRYVDIHKARPEPLHLVMSPWPFHN
;
A
#
# COMPACT_ATOMS: atom_id res chain seq x y z
N MET A 1 -22.37 -23.02 -30.99
CA MET A 1 -21.33 -22.74 -29.97
C MET A 1 -20.23 -23.79 -30.09
N LYS A 2 -19.05 -23.44 -30.60
CA LYS A 2 -17.89 -24.34 -30.71
C LYS A 2 -16.71 -23.72 -29.94
N LEU A 3 -16.73 -23.83 -28.61
CA LEU A 3 -15.61 -23.45 -27.74
C LEU A 3 -14.75 -24.66 -27.33
N ALA A 4 -15.09 -25.86 -27.79
CA ALA A 4 -14.44 -27.10 -27.36
C ALA A 4 -13.21 -27.51 -28.20
N ALA A 5 -12.86 -26.76 -29.24
CA ALA A 5 -11.77 -27.12 -30.14
C ALA A 5 -10.38 -26.61 -29.70
N SER A 6 -10.28 -25.88 -28.58
CA SER A 6 -9.06 -25.17 -28.18
C SER A 6 -8.59 -25.48 -26.76
N PHE A 7 -9.09 -26.54 -26.13
CA PHE A 7 -8.65 -26.94 -24.78
C PHE A 7 -8.08 -28.36 -24.80
N GLU A 8 -6.76 -28.45 -24.71
CA GLU A 8 -6.02 -29.71 -24.70
C GLU A 8 -6.01 -30.36 -23.31
N LYS A 9 -6.26 -29.58 -22.25
CA LYS A 9 -6.36 -30.08 -20.87
C LYS A 9 -7.20 -29.15 -20.01
N PHE A 10 -8.07 -29.73 -19.18
CA PHE A 10 -8.72 -29.03 -18.08
C PHE A 10 -8.57 -29.88 -16.81
N THR A 11 -8.41 -29.22 -15.67
CA THR A 11 -8.31 -29.89 -14.37
C THR A 11 -9.58 -29.58 -13.59
N LEU A 12 -10.39 -30.62 -13.33
CA LEU A 12 -11.61 -30.49 -12.54
C LEU A 12 -11.25 -30.70 -11.07
N LEU A 13 -11.16 -29.60 -10.31
CA LEU A 13 -10.95 -29.65 -8.88
C LEU A 13 -12.27 -29.99 -8.19
N HIS A 14 -12.40 -31.22 -7.71
CA HIS A 14 -13.56 -31.65 -6.94
C HIS A 14 -13.49 -31.05 -5.53
N ALA A 15 -14.17 -29.93 -5.31
CA ALA A 15 -14.32 -29.33 -3.99
C ALA A 15 -15.24 -30.21 -3.11
N LEU A 16 -14.72 -30.65 -1.95
CA LEU A 16 -15.50 -31.34 -0.93
C LEU A 16 -16.70 -30.46 -0.51
N ARG A 17 -17.87 -31.07 -0.37
CA ARG A 17 -19.17 -30.42 -0.12
C ARG A 17 -19.17 -29.44 1.07
N GLU A 18 -18.27 -29.65 2.02
CA GLU A 18 -18.05 -28.81 3.20
C GLU A 18 -17.50 -27.41 2.84
N GLN A 19 -16.68 -27.27 1.79
CA GLN A 19 -16.20 -25.96 1.30
C GLN A 19 -17.22 -25.22 0.42
N ASN A 20 -18.32 -25.88 0.05
CA ASN A 20 -19.40 -25.32 -0.76
C ASN A 20 -20.59 -24.82 0.08
N GLU A 21 -20.43 -24.70 1.40
CA GLU A 21 -21.46 -24.13 2.29
C GLU A 21 -21.98 -22.78 1.79
N LYS A 22 -21.09 -21.91 1.29
CA LYS A 22 -21.45 -20.60 0.74
C LYS A 22 -22.39 -20.70 -0.48
N VAL A 23 -22.21 -21.71 -1.33
CA VAL A 23 -23.07 -21.96 -2.50
C VAL A 23 -24.42 -22.54 -2.07
N ASN A 24 -24.43 -23.39 -1.04
CA ASN A 24 -25.68 -23.91 -0.45
C ASN A 24 -26.49 -22.81 0.24
N LEU A 25 -25.83 -21.84 0.89
CA LEU A 25 -26.47 -20.66 1.46
C LEU A 25 -27.12 -19.80 0.38
N LEU A 26 -26.41 -19.57 -0.74
CA LEU A 26 -26.95 -18.86 -1.91
C LEU A 26 -28.20 -19.55 -2.49
N SER A 27 -28.18 -20.89 -2.61
CA SER A 27 -29.35 -21.66 -3.08
C SER A 27 -30.53 -21.61 -2.10
N LYS A 28 -30.27 -21.56 -0.78
CA LYS A 28 -31.32 -21.41 0.25
C LYS A 28 -31.93 -20.01 0.24
N LEU A 29 -31.13 -18.97 0.04
CA LEU A 29 -31.59 -17.57 -0.04
C LEU A 29 -32.52 -17.34 -1.25
N ALA A 30 -32.27 -18.02 -2.37
CA ALA A 30 -33.14 -17.96 -3.54
C ALA A 30 -34.52 -18.61 -3.32
N SER A 31 -34.66 -19.50 -2.32
CA SER A 31 -35.86 -20.32 -2.12
C SER A 31 -36.80 -19.84 -1.01
N THR A 32 -36.45 -18.84 -0.18
CA THR A 32 -37.32 -18.45 0.95
C THR A 32 -38.12 -17.19 0.67
N GLN A 33 -39.44 -17.38 0.55
CA GLN A 33 -40.46 -16.36 0.54
C GLN A 33 -40.49 -15.58 1.87
N LYS A 34 -40.49 -14.24 1.71
CA LYS A 34 -40.81 -13.13 2.62
C LYS A 34 -41.07 -13.45 4.12
N GLY A 35 -40.28 -12.85 4.99
CA GLY A 35 -40.64 -12.59 6.39
C GLY A 35 -39.48 -12.02 7.22
N GLY A 36 -39.69 -10.85 7.83
CA GLY A 36 -38.81 -10.28 8.88
C GLY A 36 -38.14 -8.95 8.50
N ASN A 37 -38.60 -7.87 9.13
CA ASN A 37 -38.19 -6.46 8.97
C ASN A 37 -36.73 -6.13 9.34
N ASN A 38 -35.88 -7.14 9.59
CA ASN A 38 -34.45 -6.96 9.92
C ASN A 38 -33.54 -7.34 8.73
N ARG A 39 -34.09 -7.91 7.66
CA ARG A 39 -33.33 -8.29 6.45
C ARG A 39 -32.99 -7.10 5.56
N SER A 40 -33.81 -6.04 5.58
CA SER A 40 -33.61 -4.84 4.78
C SER A 40 -32.36 -4.07 5.18
N ASP A 41 -32.08 -3.97 6.48
CA ASP A 41 -30.93 -3.21 6.99
C ASP A 41 -29.62 -3.92 6.67
N THR A 42 -29.56 -5.25 6.88
CA THR A 42 -28.39 -6.07 6.51
C THR A 42 -28.14 -6.08 4.99
N ILE A 43 -29.20 -6.16 4.18
CA ILE A 43 -29.09 -6.08 2.72
C ILE A 43 -28.59 -4.69 2.28
N LEU A 44 -29.02 -3.61 2.95
CA LEU A 44 -28.58 -2.26 2.64
C LEU A 44 -27.09 -2.06 3.00
N GLU A 45 -26.66 -2.54 4.17
CA GLU A 45 -25.25 -2.54 4.58
C GLU A 45 -24.37 -3.31 3.60
N ASP A 46 -24.81 -4.48 3.13
CA ASP A 46 -24.11 -5.29 2.13
C ASP A 46 -24.02 -4.57 0.77
N ILE A 47 -25.07 -3.86 0.36
CA ILE A 47 -25.07 -3.05 -0.88
C ILE A 47 -24.09 -1.87 -0.76
N GLU A 48 -24.04 -1.20 0.38
CA GLU A 48 -23.11 -0.10 0.63
C GLU A 48 -21.65 -0.58 0.68
N ALA A 49 -21.39 -1.70 1.34
CA ALA A 49 -20.08 -2.35 1.35
C ALA A 49 -19.64 -2.73 -0.07
N ALA A 50 -20.54 -3.31 -0.88
CA ALA A 50 -20.26 -3.65 -2.26
C ALA A 50 -19.96 -2.42 -3.13
N LYS A 51 -20.69 -1.31 -2.93
CA LYS A 51 -20.42 -0.03 -3.61
C LYS A 51 -19.04 0.52 -3.23
N ARG A 52 -18.69 0.50 -1.94
CA ARG A 52 -17.37 0.95 -1.44
C ARG A 52 -16.24 0.11 -2.02
N LEU A 53 -16.40 -1.21 -2.04
CA LEU A 53 -15.44 -2.13 -2.66
C LEU A 53 -15.28 -1.84 -4.16
N LYS A 54 -16.40 -1.71 -4.89
CA LYS A 54 -16.37 -1.40 -6.33
C LYS A 54 -15.63 -0.09 -6.60
N TRP A 55 -15.86 0.93 -5.77
CA TRP A 55 -15.14 2.20 -5.88
C TRP A 55 -13.64 2.05 -5.57
N GLU A 56 -13.27 1.31 -4.53
CA GLU A 56 -11.86 1.07 -4.20
C GLU A 56 -11.13 0.32 -5.32
N VAL A 57 -11.72 -0.76 -5.84
CA VAL A 57 -11.18 -1.55 -6.94
C VAL A 57 -11.03 -0.71 -8.22
N SER A 58 -11.93 0.26 -8.46
CA SER A 58 -11.86 1.14 -9.64
C SER A 58 -10.62 2.04 -9.68
N LYS A 59 -9.89 2.15 -8.57
CA LYS A 59 -8.60 2.86 -8.50
C LYS A 59 -7.45 2.02 -9.07
N TYR A 60 -7.64 0.73 -9.30
CA TYR A 60 -6.59 -0.16 -9.74
C TYR A 60 -6.76 -0.57 -11.20
N THR A 61 -5.67 -0.90 -11.86
CA THR A 61 -5.64 -1.37 -13.25
C THR A 61 -4.47 -2.33 -13.44
N LEU A 62 -4.70 -3.42 -14.16
CA LEU A 62 -3.66 -4.39 -14.51
C LEU A 62 -3.01 -3.98 -15.84
N VAL A 63 -1.68 -3.91 -15.87
CA VAL A 63 -0.91 -3.65 -17.09
C VAL A 63 0.18 -4.73 -17.20
N GLY A 64 0.03 -5.62 -18.18
CA GLY A 64 0.81 -6.86 -18.23
C GLY A 64 0.50 -7.72 -17.01
N GLU A 65 1.54 -8.12 -16.28
CA GLU A 65 1.43 -8.92 -15.04
C GLU A 65 1.46 -8.07 -13.76
N ASN A 66 1.53 -6.74 -13.89
CA ASN A 66 1.71 -5.83 -12.76
C ASN A 66 0.41 -5.07 -12.45
N LEU A 67 0.09 -4.97 -11.15
CA LEU A 67 -1.02 -4.16 -10.66
C LEU A 67 -0.56 -2.71 -10.48
N TYR A 68 -1.38 -1.76 -10.94
CA TYR A 68 -1.15 -0.34 -10.76
C TYR A 68 -2.31 0.31 -10.04
N ARG A 69 -2.02 1.31 -9.21
CA ARG A 69 -3.00 2.20 -8.59
C ARG A 69 -2.96 3.57 -9.25
N ARG A 70 -4.12 4.12 -9.56
CA ARG A 70 -4.31 5.49 -10.04
C ARG A 70 -3.91 6.47 -8.93
N GLY A 71 -2.87 7.24 -9.21
CA GLY A 71 -2.38 8.32 -8.39
C GLY A 71 -3.05 9.65 -8.67
N CYS A 72 -2.58 10.68 -7.98
CA CYS A 72 -2.87 12.06 -8.33
C CYS A 72 -2.31 12.37 -9.73
N TYR A 73 -2.95 13.27 -10.47
CA TYR A 73 -2.50 13.72 -11.80
C TYR A 73 -2.31 12.60 -12.83
N PHE A 74 -3.15 11.54 -12.76
CA PHE A 74 -3.17 10.43 -13.72
C PHE A 74 -1.89 9.57 -13.78
N LEU A 75 -0.97 9.71 -12.83
CA LEU A 75 0.19 8.82 -12.73
C LEU A 75 -0.24 7.44 -12.24
N LEU A 76 0.24 6.39 -12.90
CA LEU A 76 0.04 5.01 -12.47
C LEU A 76 1.19 4.63 -11.53
N LEU A 77 0.87 4.32 -10.29
CA LEU A 77 1.85 3.81 -9.33
C LEU A 77 1.82 2.29 -9.36
N LYS A 78 2.96 1.65 -9.60
CA LYS A 78 3.11 0.19 -9.52
C LYS A 78 2.88 -0.24 -8.07
N CYS A 79 1.92 -1.13 -7.84
CA CYS A 79 1.75 -1.79 -6.57
C CYS A 79 2.96 -2.71 -6.34
N LEU A 80 3.60 -2.56 -5.19
CA LEU A 80 4.69 -3.42 -4.76
C LEU A 80 4.14 -4.59 -3.95
N GLU A 81 4.69 -5.78 -4.22
CA GLU A 81 4.61 -6.90 -3.28
C GLU A 81 5.46 -6.61 -2.03
N ILE A 82 5.27 -7.41 -0.98
CA ILE A 82 5.91 -7.19 0.33
C ILE A 82 7.43 -7.17 0.18
N GLU A 83 7.99 -8.16 -0.53
CA GLU A 83 9.43 -8.31 -0.73
C GLU A 83 10.00 -7.16 -1.57
N GLU A 84 9.27 -6.73 -2.61
CA GLU A 84 9.67 -5.58 -3.42
C GLU A 84 9.66 -4.28 -2.60
N ALA A 85 8.66 -4.11 -1.74
CA ALA A 85 8.53 -2.94 -0.87
C ALA A 85 9.66 -2.84 0.13
N GLU A 86 10.04 -3.96 0.77
CA GLU A 86 11.19 -4.03 1.67
C GLU A 86 12.48 -3.65 0.95
N TYR A 87 12.73 -4.24 -0.21
CA TYR A 87 13.89 -3.91 -1.04
C TYR A 87 13.92 -2.43 -1.42
N VAL A 88 12.80 -1.88 -1.90
CA VAL A 88 12.73 -0.46 -2.28
C VAL A 88 12.96 0.47 -1.08
N MET A 89 12.42 0.14 0.10
CA MET A 89 12.69 0.91 1.32
C MET A 89 14.17 0.86 1.70
N GLN A 90 14.78 -0.33 1.63
CA GLN A 90 16.20 -0.52 1.92
C GLN A 90 17.09 0.25 0.95
N GLU A 91 16.89 0.10 -0.36
CA GLU A 91 17.72 0.77 -1.37
C GLU A 91 17.62 2.31 -1.28
N VAL A 92 16.42 2.85 -1.07
CA VAL A 92 16.23 4.31 -1.00
C VAL A 92 16.73 4.89 0.33
N HIS A 93 16.64 4.14 1.42
CA HIS A 93 17.06 4.60 2.75
C HIS A 93 18.55 4.37 3.02
N GLU A 94 19.06 3.17 2.71
CA GLU A 94 20.38 2.64 3.12
C GLU A 94 21.25 2.16 1.95
N GLY A 95 20.75 2.17 0.71
CA GLY A 95 21.52 1.76 -0.47
C GLY A 95 22.72 2.67 -0.74
N VAL A 96 23.38 2.48 -1.89
CA VAL A 96 24.60 3.24 -2.26
C VAL A 96 24.37 4.75 -2.25
N CYS A 97 23.19 5.19 -2.69
CA CYS A 97 22.73 6.58 -2.66
C CYS A 97 21.77 6.86 -1.48
N GLY A 98 21.82 6.01 -0.44
CA GLY A 98 20.99 6.09 0.75
C GLY A 98 21.17 7.42 1.46
N SER A 99 20.06 7.98 1.94
CA SER A 99 20.05 9.33 2.51
C SER A 99 19.62 9.38 3.98
N HIS A 100 19.36 8.22 4.60
CA HIS A 100 18.91 8.08 5.99
C HIS A 100 17.80 9.07 6.39
N ILE A 101 16.92 9.42 5.44
CA ILE A 101 15.84 10.39 5.62
C ILE A 101 14.72 9.85 6.49
N GLY A 102 13.96 10.75 7.12
CA GLY A 102 12.79 10.40 7.92
C GLY A 102 11.67 9.72 7.11
N GLY A 103 10.85 8.90 7.79
CA GLY A 103 9.85 8.03 7.16
C GLY A 103 8.82 8.75 6.28
N ARG A 104 8.40 9.97 6.63
CA ARG A 104 7.51 10.79 5.78
C ARG A 104 8.16 11.13 4.44
N THR A 105 9.42 11.55 4.47
CA THR A 105 10.17 11.90 3.27
C THR A 105 10.48 10.66 2.44
N LEU A 106 10.77 9.54 3.09
CA LEU A 106 10.98 8.24 2.44
C LEU A 106 9.73 7.81 1.66
N ALA A 107 8.57 7.82 2.29
CA ALA A 107 7.29 7.51 1.63
C ALA A 107 7.01 8.42 0.44
N SER A 108 7.32 9.72 0.55
CA SER A 108 7.20 10.67 -0.55
C SER A 108 8.17 10.37 -1.70
N LYS A 109 9.42 9.98 -1.43
CA LYS A 109 10.38 9.58 -2.47
C LYS A 109 9.91 8.33 -3.22
N ILE A 110 9.46 7.31 -2.49
CA ILE A 110 8.97 6.05 -3.08
C ILE A 110 7.73 6.30 -3.95
N SER A 111 6.77 7.09 -3.44
CA SER A 111 5.58 7.48 -4.20
C SER A 111 5.93 8.28 -5.48
N ARG A 112 6.91 9.20 -5.39
CA ARG A 112 7.41 9.95 -6.56
C ARG A 112 8.16 9.10 -7.57
N ALA A 113 8.68 7.95 -7.16
CA ALA A 113 9.24 6.94 -8.05
C ALA A 113 8.16 6.05 -8.70
N ASN A 114 6.88 6.41 -8.54
CA ASN A 114 5.72 5.67 -9.04
C ASN A 114 5.55 4.28 -8.42
N TYR A 115 5.91 4.13 -7.13
CA TYR A 115 5.63 2.91 -6.37
C TYR A 115 4.53 3.14 -5.34
N TYR A 116 3.68 2.14 -5.17
CA TYR A 116 2.56 2.16 -4.24
C TYR A 116 2.60 0.96 -3.30
N LEU A 117 2.34 1.25 -2.03
CA LEU A 117 2.06 0.27 -0.99
C LEU A 117 0.89 0.80 -0.14
N PRO A 118 -0.11 -0.02 0.24
CA PRO A 118 -1.27 0.42 1.00
C PRO A 118 -0.91 1.16 2.29
N THR A 119 0.12 0.66 2.98
CA THR A 119 0.60 1.13 4.28
C THR A 119 1.92 1.90 4.17
N LEU A 120 2.26 2.42 2.98
CA LEU A 120 3.57 3.04 2.68
C LEU A 120 4.05 4.02 3.75
N LYS A 121 3.16 4.90 4.25
CA LYS A 121 3.52 5.91 5.26
C LYS A 121 3.90 5.29 6.61
N SER A 122 3.12 4.31 7.09
CA SER A 122 3.42 3.62 8.35
C SER A 122 4.65 2.76 8.21
N ASP A 123 4.80 2.06 7.09
CA ASP A 123 5.88 1.11 6.86
C ASP A 123 7.22 1.84 6.76
N CYS A 124 7.29 2.92 5.98
CA CYS A 124 8.46 3.79 5.95
C CYS A 124 8.78 4.39 7.33
N SER A 125 7.75 4.75 8.11
CA SER A 125 7.97 5.29 9.46
C SER A 125 8.50 4.24 10.42
N GLN A 126 8.04 3.00 10.31
CA GLN A 126 8.49 1.88 11.12
C GLN A 126 9.90 1.44 10.72
N TYR A 127 10.18 1.37 9.41
CA TYR A 127 11.48 1.05 8.85
C TYR A 127 12.58 1.97 9.38
N VAL A 128 12.35 3.29 9.32
CA VAL A 128 13.33 4.27 9.81
C VAL A 128 13.55 4.16 11.33
N LYS A 129 12.52 3.78 12.10
CA LYS A 129 12.66 3.53 13.54
C LYS A 129 13.52 2.31 13.85
N THR A 130 13.55 1.31 12.97
CA THR A 130 14.36 0.10 13.16
C THR A 130 15.76 0.20 12.54
N CYS A 131 16.05 1.22 11.73
CA CYS A 131 17.37 1.42 11.12
C CYS A 131 18.44 1.73 12.18
N ASN A 132 19.43 0.84 12.32
CA ASN A 132 20.50 0.95 13.31
C ASN A 132 21.30 2.25 13.16
N THR A 133 21.67 2.61 11.93
CA THR A 133 22.42 3.83 11.63
C THR A 133 21.65 5.05 12.11
N CYS A 134 20.36 5.16 11.77
CA CYS A 134 19.52 6.26 12.24
C CYS A 134 19.40 6.31 13.77
N GLN A 135 19.25 5.17 14.44
CA GLN A 135 19.16 5.12 15.91
C GLN A 135 20.45 5.57 16.58
N ARG A 136 21.63 5.19 16.06
CA ARG A 136 22.93 5.59 16.61
C ARG A 136 23.17 7.09 16.56
N TYR A 137 22.66 7.78 15.55
CA TYR A 137 22.89 9.21 15.34
C TYR A 137 21.76 10.11 15.88
N VAL A 138 20.67 9.53 16.41
CA VAL A 138 19.49 10.31 16.85
C VAL A 138 19.80 11.26 18.02
N ASP A 139 20.71 10.86 18.91
CA ASP A 139 21.00 11.60 20.15
C ASP A 139 22.04 12.73 19.95
N ILE A 140 22.77 12.75 18.83
CA ILE A 140 23.69 13.84 18.50
C ILE A 140 22.94 15.17 18.41
N HIS A 141 21.71 15.15 17.90
CA HIS A 141 20.87 16.35 17.79
C HIS A 141 20.23 16.78 19.12
N LYS A 142 20.28 15.95 20.16
CA LYS A 142 19.79 16.29 21.52
C LYS A 142 20.90 16.75 22.45
N ALA A 143 22.16 16.72 22.00
CA ALA A 143 23.27 17.28 22.76
C ALA A 143 23.00 18.77 23.05
N ARG A 144 23.39 19.22 24.25
CA ARG A 144 23.25 20.63 24.63
C ARG A 144 23.97 21.48 23.56
N PRO A 145 23.31 22.48 22.95
CA PRO A 145 24.00 23.37 22.03
C PRO A 145 25.17 23.99 22.78
N GLU A 146 26.40 23.74 22.32
CA GLU A 146 27.51 24.59 22.74
C GLU A 146 27.21 26.01 22.24
N PRO A 147 27.52 27.05 23.03
CA PRO A 147 27.36 28.43 22.60
C PRO A 147 28.10 28.63 21.28
N LEU A 148 27.37 28.88 20.20
CA LEU A 148 27.99 29.21 18.92
C LEU A 148 28.78 30.51 19.09
N HIS A 149 30.10 30.45 18.91
CA HIS A 149 30.92 31.64 18.90
C HIS A 149 30.63 32.41 17.61
N LEU A 150 30.14 33.65 17.76
CA LEU A 150 30.03 34.58 16.65
C LEU A 150 31.43 34.82 16.08
N VAL A 151 31.69 34.33 14.87
CA VAL A 151 32.83 34.77 14.08
C VAL A 151 32.48 36.16 13.56
N MET A 152 32.77 37.19 14.37
CA MET A 152 32.72 38.56 13.91
C MET A 152 33.69 38.68 12.74
N SER A 153 33.18 38.89 11.54
CA SER A 153 34.01 39.20 10.37
C SER A 153 34.54 40.62 10.56
N PRO A 154 35.85 40.84 10.76
CA PRO A 154 36.38 42.18 10.93
C PRO A 154 36.62 42.77 9.54
N TRP A 155 35.56 43.25 8.91
CA TRP A 155 35.70 44.08 7.71
C TRP A 155 35.34 45.52 8.07
N PRO A 156 36.33 46.39 8.33
CA PRO A 156 36.08 47.81 8.38
C PRO A 156 35.96 48.30 6.94
N PHE A 157 34.76 48.72 6.53
CA PHE A 157 34.65 49.59 5.37
C PHE A 157 35.32 50.92 5.74
N HIS A 158 36.50 51.18 5.16
CA HIS A 158 37.10 52.51 5.17
C HIS A 158 36.54 53.29 3.98
N ASN A 159 35.96 54.45 4.28
CA ASN A 159 35.55 55.48 3.31
C ASN A 159 36.77 56.27 2.83
#